data_AF-A0A838S2C8-F1
#
_entry.id   AF-A0A838S2C8-F1
#
_cell.length_a   1.000
_cell.length_b   1.000
_cell.length_c   1.000
_cell.angle_alpha   90.00
_cell.angle_beta   90.00
_cell.angle_gamma   90.00
#
_symmetry.space_group_name_H-M   'P 1'
#
loop_
_entity.id
_entity.type
_entity.pdbx_description
1 polymer ?
#
loop_
_entity_poly.entity_id
_entity_poly.type
_entity_poly.pdbx_seq_one_letter_code
_entity_poly.pdbx_strand_id
1 'polypeptide(L)' 'MTRTATIEPWQVWLADFGTPTESEPGGIRPTVIVGSEDHCRFPIQMALVVPLTTRDRGLPHHIAISSTESGLNRASWART' A
#
# COMPACT_ATOMS: atom_id res chain seq x y z
N MET A 1 11.19 -8.03 22.34
CA MET A 1 10.18 -8.89 21.69
C MET A 1 9.65 -8.15 20.47
N THR A 2 10.10 -8.51 19.27
CA THR A 2 9.55 -7.92 18.04
C THR A 2 8.19 -8.56 17.80
N ARG A 3 7.11 -7.82 17.96
CA ARG A 3 5.78 -8.29 17.63
C ARG A 3 5.73 -8.46 16.12
N THR A 4 5.57 -9.68 15.62
CA THR A 4 5.25 -9.87 14.20
C THR A 4 3.90 -9.22 13.95
N ALA A 5 3.88 -8.17 13.12
CA ALA A 5 2.62 -7.56 12.71
C ALA A 5 1.86 -8.56 11.84
N THR A 6 0.59 -8.81 12.17
CA THR A 6 -0.30 -9.60 11.31
C THR A 6 -0.58 -8.79 10.05
N ILE A 7 -0.35 -9.40 8.89
CA ILE A 7 -0.72 -8.83 7.59
C ILE A 7 -2.19 -9.13 7.36
N GLU A 8 -3.01 -8.11 7.12
CA GLU A 8 -4.43 -8.27 6.82
C GLU A 8 -4.83 -7.43 5.60
N PRO A 9 -5.86 -7.84 4.84
CA PRO A 9 -6.38 -7.05 3.74
C PRO A 9 -6.75 -5.63 4.17
N TRP A 10 -6.59 -4.68 3.25
CA TRP A 10 -7.01 -3.28 3.39
C TRP A 10 -6.23 -2.44 4.41
N GLN A 11 -5.27 -3.03 5.11
CA GLN A 11 -4.34 -2.27 5.94
C GLN A 11 -3.43 -1.39 5.10
N VAL A 12 -3.08 -0.21 5.63
CA VAL A 12 -2.08 0.69 5.05
C VAL A 12 -0.74 0.47 5.75
N TRP A 13 0.29 0.12 4.99
CA TRP A 13 1.64 -0.12 5.50
C TRP A 13 2.63 0.85 4.85
N LEU A 14 3.73 1.15 5.54
CA LEU A 14 4.87 1.83 4.96
C LEU A 14 5.81 0.78 4.37
N ALA A 15 6.09 0.85 3.07
CA ALA A 15 6.96 -0.09 2.37
C ALA A 15 8.05 0.64 1.60
N ASP A 16 9.25 0.05 1.53
CA ASP A 16 10.35 0.54 0.71
C ASP A 16 10.37 -0.20 -0.64
N PHE A 17 10.15 0.53 -1.73
CA PHE A 17 10.22 0.01 -3.10
C PHE A 17 11.61 0.19 -3.73
N GLY A 18 12.60 0.67 -2.99
CA GLY A 18 13.98 0.82 -3.45
C GLY A 18 14.13 1.86 -4.56
N THR A 19 15.11 1.65 -5.44
CA THR A 19 15.31 2.52 -6.61
C THR A 19 14.43 2.04 -7.75
N PRO A 20 13.51 2.87 -8.28
CA PRO A 20 12.59 2.44 -9.32
C PRO A 20 13.30 2.24 -10.65
N THR A 21 12.83 1.30 -11.46
CA THR A 21 13.13 1.23 -12.88
C THR A 21 12.00 1.90 -13.67
N GLU A 22 12.33 2.89 -14.50
CA GLU A 22 11.34 3.62 -15.31
C GLU A 22 10.16 4.20 -14.50
N SER A 23 8.92 3.77 -14.79
CA SER A 23 7.68 4.29 -14.19
C SER A 23 7.22 3.51 -12.95
N GLU A 24 8.03 2.57 -12.47
CA GLU A 24 7.77 1.79 -11.27
C GLU A 24 7.63 2.70 -10.03
N PRO A 25 6.83 2.31 -9.04
CA PRO A 25 6.86 2.90 -7.72
C PRO A 25 8.26 2.73 -7.11
N GLY A 26 8.82 3.81 -6.54
CA GLY A 26 10.13 3.79 -5.88
C GLY A 26 10.12 4.45 -4.50
N GLY A 27 11.15 4.19 -3.70
CA GLY A 27 11.35 4.73 -2.36
C GLY A 27 10.32 4.27 -1.33
N ILE A 28 10.44 4.84 -0.12
CA ILE A 28 9.54 4.55 1.00
C ILE A 28 8.21 5.28 0.81
N ARG A 29 7.11 4.53 0.76
CA ARG A 29 5.76 5.10 0.60
C ARG A 29 4.67 4.24 1.24
N PRO A 30 3.54 4.86 1.61
CA PRO A 30 2.36 4.11 2.02
C PRO A 30 1.87 3.19 0.89
N THR A 31 1.33 2.05 1.26
CA THR A 31 0.78 1.04 0.36
C THR A 31 -0.41 0.35 1.01
N VAL A 32 -1.39 -0.06 0.22
CA VAL A 32 -2.56 -0.82 0.71
C VAL A 32 -2.34 -2.30 0.43
N ILE A 33 -2.59 -3.17 1.41
CA ILE A 33 -2.60 -4.62 1.20
C ILE A 33 -3.89 -5.02 0.47
N VAL A 34 -3.76 -5.70 -0.67
CA VAL A 34 -4.89 -6.10 -1.54
C VAL A 34 -5.03 -7.62 -1.71
N GLY A 35 -4.21 -8.39 -1.00
CA GLY A 35 -4.37 -9.85 -0.93
C GLY A 35 -5.68 -10.24 -0.24
N SER A 36 -6.20 -11.43 -0.53
CA SER A 36 -7.29 -12.02 0.26
C SER A 36 -6.84 -12.35 1.68
N GLU A 37 -7.78 -12.59 2.60
CA GLU A 37 -7.45 -13.05 3.95
C GLU A 37 -6.59 -14.32 3.92
N ASP A 38 -6.94 -15.29 3.06
CA ASP A 38 -6.19 -16.54 2.92
C ASP A 38 -4.77 -16.30 2.43
N HIS A 39 -4.59 -15.38 1.46
CA HIS A 39 -3.26 -15.02 0.98
C HIS A 39 -2.40 -14.38 2.08
N CYS A 40 -2.98 -13.47 2.88
CA CYS A 40 -2.27 -12.79 3.96
C CYS A 40 -1.90 -13.73 5.12
N ARG A 41 -2.64 -14.85 5.30
CA ARG A 41 -2.36 -15.87 6.32
C ARG A 41 -1.29 -16.88 5.89
N PHE A 42 -0.88 -16.90 4.62
CA PHE A 42 0.15 -17.84 4.18
C PHE A 42 1.48 -17.57 4.89
N PRO A 43 2.18 -18.63 5.36
CA PRO A 43 3.45 -18.49 6.09
C PRO A 43 4.63 -18.24 5.15
N ILE A 44 4.43 -17.37 4.15
CA ILE A 44 5.40 -17.03 3.10
C ILE A 44 6.01 -15.64 3.27
N GLN A 45 5.58 -14.89 4.29
CA GLN A 45 6.09 -13.56 4.61
C GLN A 45 6.00 -12.56 3.43
N MET A 46 4.95 -12.68 2.62
CA MET A 46 4.69 -11.80 1.47
C MET A 46 3.30 -11.19 1.55
N ALA A 47 3.13 -10.01 0.94
CA ALA A 47 1.85 -9.35 0.76
C ALA A 47 1.76 -8.80 -0.67
N LEU A 48 0.57 -8.89 -1.27
CA LEU A 48 0.24 -8.15 -2.48
C LEU A 48 -0.19 -6.74 -2.08
N VAL A 49 0.43 -5.73 -2.68
CA VAL A 49 0.23 -4.35 -2.27
C VAL A 49 0.05 -3.40 -3.46
N VAL A 50 -0.74 -2.34 -3.26
CA VAL A 50 -0.90 -1.23 -4.21
C VAL A 50 -0.31 0.05 -3.61
N PRO A 51 0.73 0.64 -4.24
CA PRO A 51 1.41 1.80 -3.69
C PRO A 51 0.58 3.07 -3.82
N LEU A 52 0.70 3.93 -2.81
CA LEU A 52 0.01 5.20 -2.77
C LEU A 52 0.88 6.34 -3.30
N THR A 53 0.22 7.33 -3.88
CA THR A 53 0.80 8.61 -4.28
C THR A 53 -0.07 9.76 -3.78
N THR A 54 0.54 10.87 -3.40
CA THR A 54 -0.21 12.11 -3.08
C THR A 54 -0.53 12.93 -4.32
N ARG A 55 -0.05 12.50 -5.49
CA ARG A 55 -0.30 13.17 -6.77
C ARG A 55 -1.55 12.59 -7.41
N ASP A 56 -2.60 13.38 -7.45
CA ASP A 56 -3.72 13.14 -8.35
C ASP A 56 -3.27 13.28 -9.81
N ARG A 57 -3.63 12.30 -10.65
CA ARG A 57 -3.35 12.30 -12.08
C ARG A 57 -4.63 12.31 -12.93
N GLY A 58 -5.82 12.33 -12.31
CA GLY A 58 -7.10 12.22 -13.00
C GLY A 58 -7.31 10.88 -13.72
N LEU A 59 -6.57 9.84 -13.31
CA LEU A 59 -6.68 8.51 -13.91
C LEU A 59 -7.86 7.75 -13.28
N PRO A 60 -8.80 7.17 -14.07
CA PRO A 60 -9.98 6.51 -13.51
C PRO A 60 -9.68 5.33 -12.57
N HIS A 61 -8.52 4.70 -12.74
CA HIS A 61 -8.06 3.57 -11.91
C HIS A 61 -7.27 4.04 -10.67
N HIS A 62 -7.03 5.34 -10.50
CA HIS A 62 -6.47 5.88 -9.27
C HIS A 62 -7.57 6.10 -8.23
N ILE A 63 -7.66 5.19 -7.26
CA ILE A 63 -8.69 5.26 -6.23
C ILE A 63 -8.25 6.22 -5.12
N ALA A 64 -9.05 7.25 -4.85
CA ALA A 64 -8.78 8.22 -3.80
C ALA A 64 -9.02 7.62 -2.40
N ILE A 65 -8.10 7.91 -1.48
CA ILE A 65 -8.14 7.55 -0.06
C ILE A 65 -7.97 8.86 0.74
N SER A 66 -9.08 9.34 1.30
CA SER A 66 -9.14 10.60 2.04
C SER A 66 -9.71 10.46 3.47
N SER A 67 -10.17 9.27 3.85
CA SER A 67 -10.68 9.02 5.20
C SER A 67 -9.57 9.18 6.24
N THR A 68 -9.90 9.83 7.36
CA THR A 68 -9.00 9.95 8.52
C THR A 68 -8.72 8.59 9.19
N GLU A 69 -9.60 7.60 8.99
CA GLU A 69 -9.40 6.23 9.48
C GLU A 69 -8.28 5.48 8.75
N SER A 70 -7.81 5.99 7.60
CA SER A 70 -6.72 5.38 6.83
C SER A 70 -5.35 5.49 7.50
N GLY A 71 -5.20 6.36 8.51
CA GLY A 71 -3.92 6.69 9.14
C GLY A 71 -2.97 7.53 8.25
N LEU A 72 -3.40 7.93 7.05
CA LEU A 72 -2.65 8.83 6.18
C LEU A 72 -2.76 10.27 6.67
N ASN A 73 -1.67 11.03 6.57
CA ASN A 73 -1.63 12.44 6.98
C ASN A 73 -2.21 13.42 5.93
N ARG A 74 -2.56 12.92 4.73
CA ARG A 74 -3.17 13.68 3.64
C ARG A 74 -3.83 12.74 2.64
N ALA A 75 -4.73 13.27 1.83
CA ALA A 75 -5.35 12.53 0.73
C ALA A 75 -4.28 11.91 -0.19
N SER A 76 -4.50 10.66 -0.56
CA SER A 76 -3.62 9.89 -1.43
C SER A 76 -4.44 9.07 -2.43
N TRP A 77 -3.79 8.54 -3.46
CA TRP A 77 -4.40 7.75 -4.51
C TRP A 77 -3.66 6.41 -4.64
N ALA A 78 -4.42 5.32 -4.67
CA ALA A 78 -3.92 3.99 -4.96
C ALA A 78 -3.64 3.84 -6.46
N ARG A 79 -2.38 3.52 -6.81
CA ARG A 79 -1.95 3.31 -8.20
C ARG A 79 -2.22 1.87 -8.64
N THR A 80 -3.47 1.57 -9.02
CA THR A 80 -3.87 0.22 -9.49
C THR A 80 -3.44 -0.09 -10.91
#